data_AF-A0A842XN32-F1
#
_entry.id   AF-A0A842XN32-F1
#
_cell.length_a   1.000
_cell.length_b   1.000
_cell.length_c   1.000
_cell.angle_alpha   90.00
_cell.angle_beta   90.00
_cell.angle_gamma   90.00
#
_symmetry.space_group_name_H-M   'P 1'
#
loop_
_entity.id
_entity.type
_entity.pdbx_description
1 polymer ?
#
loop_
_entity_poly.entity_id
_entity_poly.type
_entity_poly.pdbx_seq_one_letter_code
_entity_poly.pdbx_strand_id
1 'polypeptide(L)'
;MSNAMNTILASGNTPPWLPRDVAEGRRYAWWAQIMFLLAGLIWFIIAIVEITLYAIDGGAGKLALGIFGFFGLVICFIASVFLKKTVLDAIDQGRFHDAKNDTLVWILIGMFGFALPSILLILTYVKLGDALAAQAPTGYQPYAPGTVQAQAPGQPYVPPPVPPAVPAQAPPKGAQHPAAHGPHTPMVR
;
A
#
# COMPACT_ATOMS: atom_id res chain seq x y z
N MET A 1 -1.32 27.82 -4.78
CA MET A 1 -0.96 27.08 -3.55
C MET A 1 0.51 26.72 -3.63
N SER A 2 1.31 27.10 -2.63
CA SER A 2 2.74 26.78 -2.57
C SER A 2 2.99 25.27 -2.64
N ASN A 3 4.04 24.83 -3.35
CA ASN A 3 4.38 23.41 -3.58
C ASN A 3 4.40 22.56 -2.29
N ALA A 4 4.69 23.17 -1.14
CA ALA A 4 4.65 22.52 0.17
C ALA A 4 3.24 22.07 0.59
N MET A 5 2.20 22.89 0.38
CA MET A 5 0.83 22.52 0.77
C MET A 5 0.29 21.35 -0.06
N ASN A 6 0.59 21.31 -1.36
CA ASN A 6 0.24 20.19 -2.23
C ASN A 6 1.01 18.90 -1.92
N THR A 7 2.08 18.97 -1.13
CA THR A 7 2.81 17.79 -0.67
C THR A 7 2.16 17.19 0.59
N ILE A 8 1.51 18.02 1.39
CA ILE A 8 0.93 17.66 2.70
C ILE A 8 -0.55 17.32 2.57
N LEU A 9 -1.30 18.11 1.80
CA LEU A 9 -2.75 18.01 1.63
C LEU A 9 -3.08 17.66 0.19
N ALA A 10 -3.97 16.69 -0.02
CA ALA A 10 -4.51 16.42 -1.35
C ALA A 10 -5.48 17.52 -1.77
N SER A 11 -5.56 17.77 -3.07
CA SER A 11 -6.55 18.69 -3.62
C SER A 11 -7.97 18.17 -3.34
N GLY A 12 -8.88 19.07 -2.98
CA GLY A 12 -10.32 18.72 -2.90
C GLY A 12 -10.91 18.38 -4.27
N ASN A 13 -10.28 18.83 -5.37
CA ASN A 13 -10.73 18.53 -6.72
C ASN A 13 -10.28 17.13 -7.14
N THR A 14 -11.25 16.29 -7.50
CA THR A 14 -11.05 14.97 -8.12
C THR A 14 -10.57 15.13 -9.57
N PRO A 15 -9.53 14.41 -10.01
CA PRO A 15 -9.14 14.37 -11.41
C PRO A 15 -10.32 14.00 -12.34
N PRO A 16 -10.50 14.70 -13.48
CA PRO A 16 -11.67 14.52 -14.35
C PRO A 16 -11.67 13.20 -15.12
N TRP A 17 -10.53 12.51 -15.18
CA TRP A 17 -10.39 11.21 -15.86
C TRP A 17 -10.82 10.03 -14.98
N LEU A 18 -11.07 10.24 -13.67
CA LEU A 18 -11.45 9.17 -12.75
C LEU A 18 -12.86 8.65 -13.03
N PRO A 19 -13.08 7.32 -13.03
CA PRO A 19 -14.42 6.76 -13.05
C PRO A 19 -15.24 7.28 -11.86
N ARG A 20 -16.55 7.46 -12.06
CA ARG A 20 -17.45 8.06 -11.05
C ARG A 20 -17.32 7.40 -9.67
N ASP A 21 -17.31 6.07 -9.62
CA ASP A 21 -17.21 5.32 -8.36
C ASP A 21 -15.88 5.58 -7.64
N VAL A 22 -14.78 5.68 -8.40
CA VAL A 22 -13.47 6.00 -7.84
C VAL A 22 -13.39 7.45 -7.40
N ALA A 23 -14.03 8.39 -8.12
CA ALA A 23 -14.09 9.79 -7.73
C ALA A 23 -14.82 9.98 -6.39
N GLU A 24 -15.91 9.22 -6.16
CA GLU A 24 -16.60 9.17 -4.87
C GLU A 24 -15.70 8.57 -3.78
N GLY A 25 -15.02 7.45 -4.07
CA GLY A 25 -14.04 6.83 -3.18
C GLY A 25 -12.92 7.80 -2.76
N ARG A 26 -12.32 8.51 -3.73
CA ARG A 26 -11.29 9.53 -3.49
C ARG A 26 -11.80 10.65 -2.58
N ARG A 27 -13.05 11.07 -2.73
CA ARG A 27 -13.66 12.09 -1.88
C ARG A 27 -13.76 11.62 -0.42
N TYR A 28 -14.09 10.36 -0.18
CA TYR A 28 -14.06 9.79 1.17
C TYR A 28 -12.64 9.72 1.73
N ALA A 29 -11.65 9.33 0.93
CA ALA A 29 -10.24 9.33 1.34
C ALA A 29 -9.75 10.75 1.72
N TRP A 30 -10.17 11.76 0.96
CA TRP A 30 -9.86 13.15 1.26
C TRP A 30 -10.51 13.61 2.57
N TRP A 31 -11.79 13.25 2.80
CA TRP A 31 -12.43 13.52 4.09
C TRP A 31 -11.76 12.77 5.25
N ALA A 32 -11.29 11.54 5.03
CA ALA A 32 -10.52 10.80 6.04
C ALA A 32 -9.22 11.55 6.38
N GLN A 33 -8.52 12.10 5.38
CA GLN A 33 -7.34 12.94 5.58
C GLN A 33 -7.64 14.16 6.46
N ILE A 34 -8.78 14.83 6.22
CA ILE A 34 -9.23 15.95 7.05
C ILE A 34 -9.56 15.50 8.46
N MET A 35 -10.23 14.36 8.63
CA MET A 35 -10.57 13.84 9.96
C MET A 35 -9.34 13.51 10.79
N PHE A 36 -8.25 13.02 10.17
CA PHE A 36 -6.97 12.88 10.87
C PHE A 36 -6.42 14.22 11.36
N LEU A 37 -6.47 15.27 10.53
CA LEU A 37 -6.00 16.61 10.93
C LEU A 37 -6.87 17.21 12.03
N LEU A 38 -8.20 17.02 11.98
CA LEU A 38 -9.12 17.44 13.03
C LEU A 38 -8.87 16.69 14.34
N ALA A 39 -8.63 15.37 14.28
CA ALA A 39 -8.24 14.59 15.45
C ALA A 39 -6.91 15.08 16.03
N GLY A 40 -5.94 15.41 15.17
CA GLY A 40 -4.67 16.02 15.58
C GLY A 40 -4.86 17.36 16.28
N LEU A 41 -5.75 18.21 15.77
CA LEU A 41 -6.10 19.49 16.39
C LEU A 41 -6.72 19.28 17.78
N ILE A 42 -7.62 18.29 17.94
CA ILE A 42 -8.21 17.96 19.25
C ILE A 42 -7.11 17.52 20.23
N TRP A 43 -6.22 16.63 19.81
CA TRP A 43 -5.09 16.19 20.63
C TRP A 43 -4.16 17.33 21.03
N PHE A 44 -3.94 18.30 20.13
CA PHE A 44 -3.15 19.48 20.42
C PHE A 44 -3.81 20.39 21.48
N ILE A 45 -5.13 20.59 21.39
CA ILE A 45 -5.87 21.37 22.39
C ILE A 45 -5.80 20.68 23.76
N ILE A 46 -6.02 19.35 23.81
CA ILE A 46 -5.87 18.56 25.04
C ILE A 46 -4.46 18.74 25.61
N ALA A 47 -3.43 18.65 24.76
CA ALA A 47 -2.04 18.81 25.19
C ALA A 47 -1.78 20.17 25.86
N ILE A 48 -2.25 21.26 25.23
CA ILE A 48 -2.10 22.62 25.78
C ILE A 48 -2.84 22.76 27.11
N VAL A 49 -4.09 22.29 27.18
CA VAL A 49 -4.91 22.41 28.39
C VAL A 49 -4.26 21.67 29.54
N GLU A 50 -3.84 20.42 29.34
CA GLU A 50 -3.25 19.59 30.39
C GLU A 50 -1.91 20.14 30.89
N ILE A 51 -1.05 20.65 30.00
CA ILE A 51 0.21 21.29 30.39
C ILE A 51 -0.05 22.60 31.15
N THR A 52 -1.04 23.38 30.74
CA THR A 52 -1.41 24.62 31.42
C THR A 52 -1.94 24.33 32.82
N LEU A 53 -2.79 23.31 32.95
CA LEU A 53 -3.30 22.86 34.25
C LEU A 53 -2.17 22.33 35.14
N TYR A 54 -1.23 21.56 34.58
CA TYR A 54 -0.04 21.12 35.30
C TYR A 54 0.80 22.28 35.84
N ALA A 55 0.96 23.36 35.07
CA ALA A 55 1.72 24.53 35.51
C ALA A 55 1.07 25.24 36.71
N ILE A 56 -0.24 25.07 36.92
CA ILE A 56 -0.98 25.69 38.03
C ILE A 56 -0.91 24.83 39.30
N ASP A 57 -1.13 23.51 39.20
CA ASP A 57 -1.30 22.64 40.37
C ASP A 57 -0.35 21.43 40.46
N GLY A 58 0.57 21.28 39.51
CA GLY A 58 1.69 20.32 39.59
C GLY A 58 1.31 18.84 39.44
N GLY A 59 0.09 18.52 38.99
CA GLY A 59 -0.37 17.13 38.86
C GLY A 59 0.41 16.32 37.82
N ALA A 60 1.23 15.35 38.26
CA ALA A 60 2.07 14.53 37.37
C ALA A 60 1.29 13.80 36.25
N GLY A 61 0.06 13.38 36.52
CA GLY A 61 -0.82 12.76 35.51
C GLY A 61 -1.18 13.70 34.36
N LYS A 62 -1.31 15.01 34.64
CA LYS A 62 -1.62 16.04 33.64
C LYS A 62 -0.44 16.30 32.72
N LEU A 63 0.77 16.38 33.28
CA LEU A 63 1.98 16.49 32.46
C LEU A 63 2.11 15.29 31.52
N ALA A 64 1.90 14.07 32.02
CA ALA A 64 1.95 12.86 31.22
C ALA A 64 0.89 12.86 30.10
N LEU A 65 -0.35 13.23 30.40
CA LEU A 65 -1.43 13.31 29.42
C LEU A 65 -1.18 14.42 28.39
N GLY A 66 -0.61 15.55 28.81
CA GLY A 66 -0.23 16.65 27.95
C GLY A 66 0.86 16.27 26.93
N ILE A 67 1.91 15.61 27.41
CA ILE A 67 2.97 15.05 26.54
C ILE A 67 2.39 13.99 25.59
N PHE A 68 1.53 13.11 26.10
CA PHE A 68 0.85 12.11 25.27
C PHE A 68 -0.01 12.78 24.18
N GLY A 69 -0.69 13.88 24.48
CA GLY A 69 -1.45 14.64 23.50
C GLY A 69 -0.59 15.22 22.38
N PHE A 70 0.65 15.65 22.69
CA PHE A 70 1.61 16.05 21.65
C PHE A 70 1.98 14.89 20.73
N PHE A 71 2.24 13.70 21.27
CA PHE A 71 2.44 12.50 20.44
C PHE A 71 1.21 12.19 19.59
N GLY A 72 0.00 12.32 20.16
CA GLY A 72 -1.26 12.18 19.43
C GLY A 72 -1.36 13.11 18.22
N LEU A 73 -1.03 14.39 18.39
CA LEU A 73 -0.95 15.37 17.29
C LEU A 73 0.05 14.91 16.21
N VAL A 74 1.27 14.55 16.61
CA VAL A 74 2.33 14.16 15.67
C VAL A 74 1.91 12.92 14.87
N ILE A 75 1.35 11.91 15.53
CA ILE A 75 0.84 10.68 14.88
C ILE A 75 -0.26 11.03 13.89
N CYS A 76 -1.24 11.85 14.28
CA CYS A 76 -2.33 12.28 13.39
C CYS A 76 -1.82 13.04 12.16
N PHE A 77 -0.85 13.93 12.37
CA PHE A 77 -0.26 14.73 11.30
C PHE A 77 0.51 13.84 10.31
N ILE A 78 1.35 12.95 10.82
CA ILE A 78 2.10 11.98 10.00
C ILE A 78 1.13 11.06 9.25
N ALA A 79 0.10 10.54 9.92
CA ALA A 79 -0.92 9.71 9.31
C ALA A 79 -1.63 10.43 8.15
N SER A 80 -1.98 11.70 8.32
CA SER A 80 -2.57 12.52 7.24
C SER A 80 -1.65 12.64 6.02
N VAL A 81 -0.35 12.86 6.24
CA VAL A 81 0.65 12.98 5.16
C VAL A 81 0.85 11.64 4.43
N PHE A 82 0.98 10.54 5.16
CA PHE A 82 1.17 9.23 4.53
C PHE A 82 -0.10 8.75 3.83
N LEU A 83 -1.29 9.01 4.40
CA LEU A 83 -2.55 8.67 3.74
C LEU A 83 -2.65 9.34 2.37
N LYS A 84 -2.22 10.59 2.25
CA LYS A 84 -2.11 11.25 0.94
C LYS A 84 -1.19 10.47 0.00
N LYS A 85 0.03 10.16 0.44
CA LYS A 85 1.05 9.53 -0.42
C LYS A 85 0.71 8.10 -0.84
N THR A 86 0.04 7.33 0.02
CA THR A 86 -0.25 5.91 -0.25
C THR A 86 -1.62 5.71 -0.87
N VAL A 87 -2.65 6.44 -0.41
CA VAL A 87 -4.02 6.26 -0.89
C VAL A 87 -4.38 7.28 -1.96
N LEU A 88 -4.33 8.58 -1.65
CA LEU A 88 -4.83 9.60 -2.58
C LEU A 88 -3.98 9.73 -3.84
N ASP A 89 -2.66 9.74 -3.69
CA ASP A 89 -1.73 9.82 -4.83
C ASP A 89 -1.80 8.53 -5.69
N ALA A 90 -2.05 7.36 -5.09
CA ALA A 90 -2.25 6.12 -5.84
C ALA A 90 -3.58 6.13 -6.63
N ILE A 91 -4.66 6.66 -6.04
CA ILE A 91 -5.93 6.89 -6.74
C ILE A 91 -5.73 7.86 -7.90
N ASP A 92 -5.04 8.98 -7.65
CA ASP A 92 -4.76 10.03 -8.63
C ASP A 92 -3.77 9.58 -9.74
N GLN A 93 -3.13 8.42 -9.58
CA GLN A 93 -2.28 7.79 -10.60
C GLN A 93 -2.97 6.63 -11.33
N GLY A 94 -4.20 6.27 -10.97
CA GLY A 94 -4.91 5.12 -11.56
C GLY A 94 -4.47 3.76 -11.02
N ARG A 95 -3.63 3.74 -9.98
CA ARG A 95 -3.14 2.52 -9.32
C ARG A 95 -4.14 2.01 -8.30
N PHE A 96 -5.34 1.65 -8.76
CA PHE A 96 -6.48 1.34 -7.88
C PHE A 96 -6.27 0.08 -7.02
N HIS A 97 -5.53 -0.91 -7.51
CA HIS A 97 -5.18 -2.10 -6.73
C HIS A 97 -4.29 -1.75 -5.53
N ASP A 98 -3.26 -0.92 -5.75
CA ASP A 98 -2.34 -0.48 -4.69
C ASP A 98 -3.08 0.40 -3.69
N ALA A 99 -3.87 1.37 -4.19
CA ALA A 99 -4.70 2.22 -3.35
C ALA A 99 -5.66 1.43 -2.46
N LYS A 100 -6.26 0.36 -2.98
CA LYS A 100 -7.17 -0.51 -2.21
C LYS A 100 -6.42 -1.24 -1.10
N ASN A 101 -5.26 -1.82 -1.39
CA ASN A 101 -4.44 -2.51 -0.39
C ASN A 101 -3.94 -1.54 0.70
N ASP A 102 -3.44 -0.38 0.30
CA ASP A 102 -2.95 0.63 1.23
C ASP A 102 -4.09 1.19 2.09
N THR A 103 -5.28 1.37 1.50
CA THR A 103 -6.49 1.76 2.26
C THR A 103 -6.83 0.72 3.32
N LEU A 104 -6.72 -0.58 3.02
CA LEU A 104 -6.98 -1.65 3.99
C LEU A 104 -5.99 -1.59 5.17
N VAL A 105 -4.71 -1.35 4.91
CA VAL A 105 -3.70 -1.16 5.97
C VAL A 105 -4.08 0.03 6.86
N TRP A 106 -4.50 1.14 6.26
CA TRP A 106 -4.93 2.32 7.03
C TRP A 106 -6.21 2.10 7.83
N ILE A 107 -7.15 1.29 7.35
CA ILE A 107 -8.34 0.90 8.12
C ILE A 107 -7.92 0.13 9.38
N LEU A 108 -7.01 -0.84 9.25
CA LEU A 108 -6.55 -1.64 10.39
C LEU A 108 -5.82 -0.79 11.43
N ILE A 109 -4.97 0.14 10.98
CA ILE A 109 -4.26 1.07 11.87
C ILE A 109 -5.25 2.04 12.54
N GLY A 110 -6.16 2.62 11.75
CA GLY A 110 -7.10 3.62 12.22
C GLY A 110 -8.15 3.06 13.17
N MET A 111 -8.53 1.79 13.06
CA MET A 111 -9.63 1.23 13.86
C MET A 111 -9.38 1.27 15.38
N PHE A 112 -8.11 1.21 15.81
CA PHE A 112 -7.76 1.21 17.23
C PHE A 112 -7.61 2.61 17.86
N GLY A 113 -7.51 3.66 17.05
CA GLY A 113 -7.27 5.02 17.55
C GLY A 113 -8.21 6.10 17.00
N PHE A 114 -8.81 5.86 15.83
CA PHE A 114 -9.50 6.89 15.04
C PHE A 114 -10.67 6.30 14.25
N ALA A 115 -11.81 6.08 14.92
CA ALA A 115 -12.99 5.47 14.30
C ALA A 115 -13.54 6.25 13.08
N LEU A 116 -13.68 7.57 13.19
CA LEU A 116 -14.23 8.42 12.12
C LEU A 116 -13.46 8.34 10.79
N PRO A 117 -12.13 8.60 10.74
CA PRO A 117 -11.39 8.45 9.48
C PRO A 117 -11.39 7.01 8.99
N SER A 118 -11.40 6.01 9.88
CA SER A 118 -11.44 4.60 9.49
C SER A 118 -12.72 4.22 8.75
N ILE A 119 -13.88 4.72 9.20
CA ILE A 119 -15.16 4.51 8.52
C ILE A 119 -15.13 5.09 7.11
N LEU A 120 -14.58 6.30 6.94
CA LEU A 120 -14.45 6.92 5.62
C LEU A 120 -13.48 6.14 4.71
N LEU A 121 -12.43 5.55 5.27
CA LEU A 121 -11.53 4.68 4.52
C LEU A 121 -12.20 3.36 4.14
N ILE A 122 -13.09 2.80 4.97
CA ILE A 122 -13.90 1.63 4.58
C ILE A 122 -14.77 1.97 3.36
N LEU A 123 -15.40 3.14 3.33
CA LEU A 123 -16.19 3.57 2.16
C LEU A 123 -15.30 3.74 0.91
N THR A 124 -14.10 4.28 1.08
CA THR A 124 -13.08 4.36 0.01
C THR A 124 -12.74 2.97 -0.52
N TYR A 125 -12.49 2.02 0.38
CA TYR A 125 -12.11 0.64 0.05
C TYR A 125 -13.21 -0.07 -0.74
N VAL A 126 -14.47 0.08 -0.33
CA VAL A 126 -15.64 -0.49 -1.05
C VAL A 126 -15.71 0.08 -2.46
N LYS A 127 -15.65 1.41 -2.59
CA LYS A 127 -15.73 2.09 -3.89
C LYS A 127 -14.59 1.73 -4.85
N LEU A 128 -13.37 1.56 -4.33
CA LEU A 128 -12.26 1.04 -5.12
C LEU A 128 -12.53 -0.41 -5.54
N GLY A 129 -13.05 -1.25 -4.64
CA GLY A 129 -13.46 -2.62 -4.94
C GLY A 129 -14.47 -2.72 -6.10
N ASP A 130 -15.50 -1.88 -6.06
CA ASP A 130 -16.53 -1.83 -7.11
C ASP A 130 -15.94 -1.44 -8.47
N ALA A 131 -15.06 -0.43 -8.49
CA ALA A 131 -14.38 0.00 -9.71
C ALA A 131 -13.46 -1.07 -10.29
N LEU A 132 -12.73 -1.79 -9.44
CA LEU A 132 -11.90 -2.94 -9.84
C LEU A 132 -12.78 -4.07 -10.41
N ALA A 133 -13.92 -4.36 -9.78
CA ALA A 133 -14.83 -5.39 -10.25
C ALA A 133 -15.46 -5.05 -11.61
N ALA A 134 -15.75 -3.77 -11.85
CA ALA A 134 -16.23 -3.27 -13.14
C ALA A 134 -15.16 -3.34 -14.25
N GLN A 135 -13.88 -3.32 -13.89
CA GLN A 135 -12.75 -3.45 -14.83
C GLN A 135 -12.32 -4.91 -15.05
N ALA A 136 -12.89 -5.86 -14.31
CA ALA A 136 -12.60 -7.28 -14.53
C ALA A 136 -13.19 -7.71 -15.90
N PRO A 137 -12.41 -8.40 -16.75
CA PRO A 137 -12.93 -8.90 -18.02
C PRO A 137 -14.14 -9.81 -17.75
N THR A 138 -15.20 -9.61 -18.53
CA THR A 138 -16.54 -10.23 -18.48
C THR A 138 -16.55 -11.75 -18.75
N GLY A 139 -15.58 -12.48 -18.21
CA GLY A 139 -15.43 -13.93 -18.32
C GLY A 139 -14.58 -14.56 -17.20
N TYR A 140 -13.98 -13.79 -16.28
CA TYR A 140 -13.26 -14.34 -15.13
C TYR A 140 -14.16 -14.27 -13.89
N GLN A 141 -14.82 -15.39 -13.59
CA GLN A 141 -15.49 -15.68 -12.31
C GLN A 141 -14.47 -16.42 -11.42
N PRO A 142 -13.88 -15.78 -10.39
CA PRO A 142 -13.15 -16.52 -9.38
C PRO A 142 -14.18 -17.08 -8.39
N TYR A 143 -14.61 -18.32 -8.65
CA TYR A 143 -15.45 -19.15 -7.79
C TYR A 143 -16.91 -18.66 -7.54
N ALA A 144 -17.82 -19.01 -8.46
CA ALA A 144 -19.21 -19.24 -8.09
C ALA A 144 -19.35 -20.65 -7.44
N PRO A 145 -19.84 -20.76 -6.19
CA PRO A 145 -20.02 -22.05 -5.52
C PRO A 145 -21.02 -22.89 -6.31
N GLY A 146 -20.56 -24.03 -6.85
CA GLY A 146 -21.37 -24.94 -7.67
C GLY A 146 -21.13 -24.87 -9.18
N THR A 147 -20.17 -24.07 -9.67
CA THR A 147 -19.81 -24.03 -11.11
C THR A 147 -18.37 -24.46 -11.37
N VAL A 148 -18.00 -25.61 -10.81
CA VAL A 148 -16.82 -26.33 -11.31
C VAL A 148 -17.17 -26.86 -12.70
N GLN A 149 -17.05 -26.03 -13.72
CA GLN A 149 -16.93 -26.53 -15.08
C GLN A 149 -15.55 -27.18 -15.15
N ALA A 150 -15.57 -28.50 -15.32
CA ALA A 150 -14.39 -29.29 -15.60
C ALA A 150 -13.60 -28.60 -16.73
N GLN A 151 -12.34 -28.30 -16.44
CA GLN A 151 -11.37 -27.86 -17.40
C GLN A 151 -11.39 -28.85 -18.57
N ALA A 152 -11.83 -28.38 -19.74
CA ALA A 152 -11.85 -29.18 -20.95
C ALA A 152 -10.44 -29.76 -21.17
N PRO A 153 -10.32 -31.05 -21.55
CA PRO A 153 -9.04 -31.71 -21.72
C PRO A 153 -8.16 -30.88 -22.66
N GLY A 154 -6.95 -30.58 -22.18
CA GLY A 154 -6.04 -29.62 -22.79
C GLY A 154 -5.78 -29.90 -24.26
N GLN A 155 -5.74 -28.82 -25.03
CA GLN A 155 -5.12 -28.83 -26.35
C GLN A 155 -3.69 -29.36 -26.23
N PRO A 156 -3.27 -30.32 -27.07
CA PRO A 156 -1.90 -30.84 -27.04
C PRO A 156 -0.90 -29.68 -27.16
N TYR A 157 0.00 -29.58 -26.20
CA TYR A 157 1.12 -28.64 -26.26
C TYR A 157 1.98 -28.96 -27.49
N VAL A 158 1.95 -28.07 -28.49
CA VAL A 158 2.84 -28.13 -29.65
C VAL A 158 4.06 -27.26 -29.34
N PRO A 159 5.25 -27.84 -29.13
CA PRO A 159 6.45 -27.05 -28.86
C PRO A 159 6.79 -26.14 -30.06
N PRO A 160 7.31 -24.92 -29.82
CA PRO A 160 7.79 -24.04 -30.88
C PRO A 160 8.86 -24.71 -31.76
N PRO A 161 8.92 -24.43 -33.08
CA PRO A 161 9.94 -24.98 -33.96
C PRO A 161 11.35 -24.61 -33.48
N VAL A 162 12.21 -25.62 -33.36
CA VAL A 162 13.63 -25.44 -33.04
C VAL A 162 14.32 -24.75 -34.22
N PRO A 163 15.08 -23.66 -34.01
CA PRO A 163 15.90 -23.05 -35.06
C PRO A 163 16.88 -24.07 -35.67
N PRO A 164 17.20 -24.01 -36.97
CA PRO A 164 18.13 -24.92 -37.62
C PRO A 164 19.49 -24.94 -36.91
N ALA A 165 19.98 -26.14 -36.61
CA ALA A 165 21.29 -26.35 -36.01
C ALA A 165 22.40 -25.85 -36.96
N VAL A 166 23.27 -24.99 -36.43
CA VAL A 166 24.54 -24.63 -37.08
C VAL A 166 25.45 -25.87 -37.12
N PRO A 167 26.11 -26.19 -38.26
CA PRO A 167 26.95 -27.39 -38.36
C PRO A 167 28.13 -27.34 -37.40
N ALA A 168 28.30 -28.42 -36.63
CA ALA A 168 29.44 -28.61 -35.74
C ALA A 168 30.75 -28.73 -36.55
N GLN A 169 31.71 -27.84 -36.26
CA GLN A 169 33.09 -28.01 -36.70
C GLN A 169 33.74 -29.16 -35.92
N ALA A 170 34.42 -30.04 -36.63
CA ALA A 170 35.05 -31.24 -36.10
C ALA A 170 36.19 -30.94 -35.10
N PRO A 171 36.39 -31.79 -34.07
CA PRO A 171 37.46 -31.63 -33.10
C PRO A 171 38.82 -32.07 -33.68
N PRO A 172 39.93 -31.34 -33.45
CA PRO A 172 41.26 -31.85 -33.71
C PRO A 172 41.63 -32.93 -32.69
N LYS A 173 42.05 -34.09 -33.21
CA LYS A 173 42.61 -35.22 -32.45
C LYS A 173 44.02 -34.90 -31.94
N GLY A 174 44.27 -35.18 -30.66
CA GLY A 174 45.55 -35.71 -30.19
C GLY A 174 46.19 -34.94 -29.03
N ALA A 175 46.09 -35.49 -27.81
CA ALA A 175 47.22 -35.99 -27.01
C ALA A 175 46.82 -36.28 -25.55
N GLN A 176 46.74 -37.58 -25.25
CA GLN A 176 47.22 -38.28 -24.04
C GLN A 176 46.95 -37.70 -22.61
N HIS A 177 46.18 -38.49 -21.85
CA HIS A 177 46.15 -38.67 -20.39
C HIS A 177 47.56 -38.74 -19.72
N PRO A 178 47.75 -38.54 -18.38
CA PRO A 178 46.92 -39.15 -17.33
C PRO A 178 46.70 -38.40 -16.00
N ALA A 179 45.89 -39.07 -15.18
CA ALA A 179 45.38 -38.80 -13.84
C ALA A 179 46.36 -38.37 -12.73
N ALA A 180 45.83 -37.64 -11.74
CA ALA A 180 46.18 -37.71 -10.30
C ALA A 180 45.11 -36.92 -9.50
N HIS A 181 44.24 -37.57 -8.71
CA HIS A 181 44.33 -37.75 -7.24
C HIS A 181 44.29 -36.44 -6.43
N GLY A 182 43.24 -36.25 -5.59
CA GLY A 182 43.13 -35.17 -4.57
C GLY A 182 44.08 -35.41 -3.37
N PRO A 183 43.79 -34.98 -2.11
CA PRO A 183 42.96 -33.90 -1.57
C PRO A 183 43.67 -33.06 -0.44
N HIS A 184 42.97 -32.03 0.12
CA HIS A 184 43.09 -31.42 1.47
C HIS A 184 44.29 -30.53 1.95
N THR A 185 43.93 -29.30 2.40
CA THR A 185 44.37 -28.51 3.62
C THR A 185 45.78 -27.88 3.72
N PRO A 186 46.09 -26.97 4.71
CA PRO A 186 45.46 -25.70 5.12
C PRO A 186 46.48 -24.56 5.55
N MET A 187 45.95 -23.44 6.07
CA MET A 187 46.53 -22.46 7.03
C MET A 187 47.55 -21.36 6.62
N VAL A 188 47.09 -20.12 6.85
CA VAL A 188 47.66 -19.00 7.65
C VAL A 188 49.17 -18.75 7.62
N ARG A 189 49.53 -17.53 7.23
CA ARG A 189 50.45 -16.69 8.01
C ARG A 189 50.07 -15.22 7.89
#